data_AF-A0A562V9Z3-F1
#
_entry.id   AF-A0A562V9Z3-F1
#
_cell.length_a   1.000
_cell.length_b   1.000
_cell.length_c   1.000
_cell.angle_alpha   90.00
_cell.angle_beta   90.00
_cell.angle_gamma   90.00
#
_symmetry.space_group_name_H-M   'P 1'
#
loop_
_entity.id
_entity.type
_entity.pdbx_description
1 polymer ?
#
loop_
_entity_poly.entity_id
_entity_poly.type
_entity_poly.pdbx_seq_one_letter_code
_entity_poly.pdbx_strand_id
1 'polypeptide(L)'
;MRRRLKAELTAVLEVPPDRAEQTILDVTPGPPGSGRVWLLGDSVGEVEGGPERFTVRQDGYPLTVHLDRSRRTIAVQGGWWYRAEYTLEPENGHTALVLRVYNVAGAGSRWLVPLANRFFIGFQEQTRARFADTVRDVGQRLGCRAYPR
;
A
#
# COMPACT_ATOMS: atom_id res chain seq x y z
N MET A 1 10.48 18.29 -1.52
CA MET A 1 11.00 17.01 -0.99
C MET A 1 11.08 16.00 -2.13
N ARG A 2 12.26 15.45 -2.46
CA ARG A 2 12.47 14.68 -3.71
C ARG A 2 12.28 13.18 -3.44
N ARG A 3 11.09 12.64 -3.74
CA ARG A 3 10.82 11.19 -3.69
C ARG A 3 11.62 10.46 -4.77
N ARG A 4 12.23 9.32 -4.45
CA ARG A 4 12.90 8.47 -5.45
C ARG A 4 12.22 7.11 -5.55
N LEU A 5 11.78 6.75 -6.75
CA LEU A 5 11.23 5.44 -7.04
C LEU A 5 12.30 4.35 -6.79
N LYS A 6 11.87 3.25 -6.17
CA LYS A 6 12.70 2.10 -5.81
C LYS A 6 12.20 0.81 -6.45
N ALA A 7 10.88 0.67 -6.57
CA ALA A 7 10.23 -0.42 -7.26
C ALA A 7 8.91 0.08 -7.83
N GLU A 8 8.54 -0.46 -8.98
CA GLU A 8 7.21 -0.35 -9.56
C GLU A 8 6.78 -1.76 -9.96
N LEU A 9 5.57 -2.15 -9.56
CA LEU A 9 4.98 -3.45 -9.84
C LEU A 9 3.51 -3.23 -10.21
N THR A 10 3.03 -4.03 -11.15
CA THR A 10 1.64 -3.93 -11.63
C THR A 10 0.97 -5.27 -11.52
N ALA A 11 -0.31 -5.26 -11.18
CA ALA A 11 -1.17 -6.43 -11.24
C ALA A 11 -2.47 -6.09 -11.95
N VAL A 12 -3.07 -7.08 -12.58
CA VAL A 12 -4.39 -6.97 -13.19
C VAL A 12 -5.41 -7.54 -12.21
N LEU A 13 -6.47 -6.80 -11.97
CA LEU A 13 -7.67 -7.22 -11.26
C LEU A 13 -8.80 -7.30 -12.29
N GLU A 14 -9.38 -8.48 -12.50
CA GLU A 14 -10.48 -8.70 -13.45
C GLU A 14 -11.82 -8.17 -12.93
N VAL A 15 -11.85 -6.90 -12.50
CA VAL A 15 -13.04 -6.17 -12.06
C VAL A 15 -13.05 -4.73 -12.60
N PRO A 16 -14.23 -4.12 -12.74
CA PRO A 16 -14.34 -2.70 -13.06
C PRO A 16 -13.72 -1.79 -11.98
N PRO A 17 -13.15 -0.63 -12.35
CA PRO A 17 -12.53 0.32 -11.43
C PRO A 17 -13.42 0.71 -10.25
N ASP A 18 -14.71 0.98 -10.49
CA ASP A 18 -15.64 1.42 -9.44
C ASP A 18 -15.77 0.37 -8.32
N ARG A 19 -15.79 -0.92 -8.66
CA ARG A 19 -15.86 -2.01 -7.68
C ARG A 19 -14.54 -2.17 -6.93
N ALA A 20 -13.41 -2.01 -7.63
CA ALA A 20 -12.09 -2.03 -7.01
C ALA A 20 -11.94 -0.87 -6.01
N GLU A 21 -12.33 0.34 -6.40
CA GLU A 21 -12.28 1.54 -5.55
C GLU A 21 -13.12 1.39 -4.28
N GLN A 22 -14.36 0.94 -4.40
CA GLN A 22 -15.26 0.73 -3.26
C GLN A 22 -14.71 -0.27 -2.25
N THR A 23 -13.86 -1.20 -2.68
CA THR A 23 -13.31 -2.24 -1.78
C THR A 23 -11.93 -1.86 -1.24
N ILE A 24 -11.05 -1.34 -2.11
CA ILE A 24 -9.64 -1.07 -1.80
C ILE A 24 -9.47 0.26 -1.06
N LEU A 25 -10.34 1.24 -1.33
CA LEU A 25 -10.31 2.57 -0.70
C LEU A 25 -11.34 2.71 0.44
N ASP A 26 -12.03 1.64 0.81
CA ASP A 26 -12.83 1.57 2.03
C ASP A 26 -11.91 1.36 3.24
N VAL A 27 -11.58 2.48 3.89
CA VAL A 27 -10.83 2.49 5.14
C VAL A 27 -11.74 2.96 6.26
N THR A 28 -11.92 2.09 7.25
CA THR A 28 -12.74 2.36 8.43
C THR A 28 -11.83 2.46 9.66
N PRO A 29 -11.88 3.55 10.44
CA PRO A 29 -11.19 3.61 11.73
C PRO A 29 -11.86 2.68 12.75
N GLY A 30 -11.11 2.23 13.74
CA GLY A 30 -11.62 1.36 14.80
C GLY A 30 -10.51 0.75 15.65
N PRO A 31 -10.85 0.22 16.85
CA PRO A 31 -9.91 -0.54 17.68
C PRO A 31 -9.38 -1.77 16.93
N PRO A 32 -8.28 -2.38 17.42
CA PRO A 32 -7.69 -3.58 16.83
C PRO A 32 -8.74 -4.64 16.50
N GLY A 33 -8.71 -5.15 15.25
CA GLY A 33 -9.68 -6.14 14.76
C GLY A 33 -11.03 -5.59 14.29
N SER A 34 -11.29 -4.28 14.39
CA SER A 34 -12.49 -3.64 13.85
C SER A 34 -12.20 -2.54 12.82
N GLY A 35 -11.00 -1.95 12.87
CA GLY A 35 -10.51 -1.06 11.83
C GLY A 35 -10.21 -1.83 10.54
N ARG A 36 -10.60 -1.26 9.40
CA ARG A 36 -10.34 -1.85 8.08
C ARG A 36 -9.32 -1.02 7.34
N VAL A 37 -8.14 -1.57 7.11
CA VAL A 37 -7.19 -1.09 6.10
C VAL A 37 -6.80 -2.28 5.27
N TRP A 38 -7.41 -2.41 4.10
CA TRP A 38 -7.24 -3.58 3.24
C TRP A 38 -5.76 -3.90 2.96
N LEU A 39 -4.91 -2.87 2.80
CA LEU A 39 -3.49 -3.05 2.48
C LEU A 39 -2.66 -3.75 3.57
N LEU A 40 -3.15 -3.75 4.81
CA LEU A 40 -2.39 -4.23 5.97
C LEU A 40 -2.87 -5.62 6.45
N GLY A 41 -3.78 -6.25 5.72
CA GLY A 41 -4.38 -7.54 6.07
C GLY A 41 -5.48 -7.42 7.14
N ASP A 42 -5.89 -8.56 7.71
CA ASP A 42 -6.90 -8.60 8.80
C ASP A 42 -6.30 -8.29 10.18
N SER A 43 -4.97 -8.29 10.28
CA SER A 43 -4.22 -7.98 11.50
C SER A 43 -3.89 -6.49 11.60
N VAL A 44 -4.90 -5.64 11.40
CA VAL A 44 -4.74 -4.21 11.62
C VAL A 44 -4.91 -3.95 13.10
N GLY A 45 -3.90 -3.37 13.74
CA GLY A 45 -4.07 -2.81 15.08
C GLY A 45 -4.99 -1.59 15.05
N GLU A 46 -4.90 -0.72 16.04
CA GLU A 46 -5.77 0.46 16.13
C GLU A 46 -5.60 1.36 14.90
N VAL A 47 -6.74 1.73 14.29
CA VAL A 47 -6.83 2.63 13.13
C VAL A 47 -7.53 3.91 13.57
N GLU A 48 -6.80 5.03 13.57
CA GLU A 48 -7.29 6.34 14.00
C GLU A 48 -7.22 7.37 12.86
N GLY A 49 -8.00 8.45 12.98
CA GLY A 49 -8.00 9.58 12.04
C GLY A 49 -9.11 9.51 10.98
N GLY A 50 -8.80 9.94 9.77
CA GLY A 50 -9.72 10.02 8.63
C GLY A 50 -10.11 11.45 8.23
N PRO A 51 -10.77 11.64 7.06
CA PRO A 51 -11.13 10.61 6.06
C PRO A 51 -10.06 10.33 4.99
N GLU A 52 -8.98 11.12 4.96
CA GLU A 52 -7.89 11.05 3.96
C GLU A 52 -6.55 10.66 4.57
N ARG A 53 -6.40 10.75 5.89
CA ARG A 53 -5.17 10.40 6.59
C ARG A 53 -5.51 9.60 7.84
N PHE A 54 -4.97 8.40 7.93
CA PHE A 54 -5.15 7.49 9.04
C PHE A 54 -3.80 7.14 9.66
N THR A 55 -3.80 6.85 10.94
CA THR A 55 -2.67 6.27 11.65
C THR A 55 -3.04 4.85 12.04
N VAL A 56 -2.19 3.91 11.67
CA VAL A 56 -2.34 2.49 11.99
C VAL A 56 -1.20 2.07 12.90
N ARG A 57 -1.50 1.47 14.04
CA ARG A 57 -0.48 0.94 14.95
C ARG A 57 -0.35 -0.57 14.75
N GLN A 58 0.68 -1.01 14.03
CA GLN A 58 0.98 -2.43 13.82
C GLN A 58 2.19 -2.82 14.66
N ASP A 59 2.04 -3.78 15.57
CA ASP A 59 3.12 -4.28 16.46
C ASP A 59 3.88 -3.16 17.19
N GLY A 60 3.17 -2.11 17.60
CA GLY A 60 3.74 -0.94 18.29
C GLY A 60 4.36 0.12 17.37
N TYR A 61 4.45 -0.13 16.07
CA TYR A 61 4.98 0.81 15.08
C TYR A 61 3.86 1.60 14.39
N PRO A 62 3.91 2.95 14.41
CA PRO A 62 2.94 3.76 13.71
C PRO A 62 3.24 3.79 12.21
N LEU A 63 2.25 3.38 11.42
CA LEU A 63 2.17 3.56 9.98
C LEU A 63 1.19 4.70 9.68
N THR A 64 1.51 5.52 8.69
CA THR A 64 0.56 6.53 8.20
C THR A 64 -0.04 6.04 6.89
N VAL A 65 -1.36 5.97 6.82
CA VAL A 65 -2.10 5.64 5.59
C VAL A 65 -2.69 6.93 5.05
N HIS A 66 -2.51 7.19 3.75
CA HIS A 66 -3.07 8.32 3.05
C HIS A 66 -4.00 7.82 1.94
N LEU A 67 -5.22 8.35 1.89
CA LEU A 67 -6.21 8.08 0.86
C LEU A 67 -6.39 9.33 0.01
N ASP A 68 -6.23 9.17 -1.29
CA ASP A 68 -6.59 10.16 -2.30
C ASP A 68 -7.59 9.51 -3.25
N ARG A 69 -8.88 9.73 -2.98
CA ARG A 69 -9.98 9.17 -3.78
C ARG A 69 -10.04 9.78 -5.16
N SER A 70 -9.63 11.04 -5.32
CA SER A 70 -9.60 11.72 -6.63
C SER A 70 -8.60 11.07 -7.58
N ARG A 71 -7.49 10.56 -7.03
CA ARG A 71 -6.44 9.84 -7.77
C ARG A 71 -6.51 8.33 -7.60
N ARG A 72 -7.56 7.81 -6.95
CA ARG A 72 -7.74 6.38 -6.66
C ARG A 72 -6.49 5.73 -6.06
N THR A 73 -5.87 6.45 -5.14
CA THR A 73 -4.57 6.10 -4.57
C THR A 73 -4.70 5.87 -3.07
N ILE A 74 -4.15 4.76 -2.59
CA ILE A 74 -3.88 4.53 -1.18
C ILE A 74 -2.38 4.42 -0.98
N ALA A 75 -1.82 5.19 -0.05
CA ALA A 75 -0.41 5.19 0.25
C ALA A 75 -0.15 4.84 1.70
N VAL A 76 0.88 4.03 1.95
CA VAL A 76 1.33 3.67 3.30
C VAL A 76 2.75 4.16 3.47
N GLN A 77 2.96 4.97 4.51
CA GLN A 77 4.25 5.50 4.89
C GLN A 77 4.71 4.86 6.19
N GLY A 78 5.89 4.25 6.14
CA GLY A 78 6.58 3.65 7.27
C GLY A 78 7.80 4.49 7.65
N GLY A 79 7.81 4.99 8.89
CA GLY A 79 8.89 5.85 9.38
C GLY A 79 9.14 7.09 8.50
N TRP A 80 10.39 7.54 8.48
CA TRP A 80 10.80 8.78 7.81
C TRP A 80 11.31 8.59 6.37
N TRP A 81 11.40 7.35 5.89
CA TRP A 81 12.08 7.03 4.63
C TRP A 81 11.28 6.16 3.65
N TYR A 82 10.33 5.36 4.11
CA TYR A 82 9.60 4.40 3.27
C TYR A 82 8.18 4.87 2.95
N ARG A 83 7.79 4.81 1.67
CA ARG A 83 6.42 5.04 1.23
C ARG A 83 6.05 4.11 0.09
N ALA A 84 4.97 3.35 0.23
CA ALA A 84 4.35 2.58 -0.83
C ALA A 84 3.07 3.28 -1.28
N GLU A 85 2.86 3.47 -2.58
CA GLU A 85 1.64 4.02 -3.17
C GLU A 85 1.02 2.95 -4.06
N TYR A 86 -0.25 2.64 -3.82
CA TYR A 86 -1.06 1.76 -4.64
C TYR A 86 -2.07 2.63 -5.40
N THR A 87 -2.01 2.59 -6.72
CA THR A 87 -2.90 3.34 -7.62
C THR A 87 -3.79 2.36 -8.37
N LEU A 88 -5.07 2.67 -8.46
CA LEU A 88 -6.02 1.94 -9.31
C LEU A 88 -6.16 2.68 -10.65
N GLU A 89 -5.69 2.05 -11.71
CA GLU A 89 -5.73 2.59 -13.07
C GLU A 89 -6.72 1.76 -13.92
N PRO A 90 -7.69 2.36 -14.61
CA PRO A 90 -8.56 1.62 -15.53
C PRO A 90 -7.78 1.01 -16.71
N GLU A 91 -7.94 -0.28 -16.99
CA GLU A 91 -7.30 -0.98 -18.12
C GLU A 91 -8.30 -1.90 -18.81
N ASN A 92 -8.75 -1.56 -20.03
CA ASN A 92 -9.60 -2.41 -20.89
C ASN A 92 -10.84 -3.03 -20.20
N GLY A 93 -11.53 -2.25 -19.35
CA GLY A 93 -12.71 -2.73 -18.59
C GLY A 93 -12.36 -3.46 -17.28
N HIS A 94 -11.08 -3.65 -17.02
CA HIS A 94 -10.50 -4.17 -15.78
C HIS A 94 -9.78 -3.06 -15.01
N THR A 95 -9.17 -3.43 -13.89
CA THR A 95 -8.41 -2.50 -13.04
C THR A 95 -6.97 -2.95 -12.94
N ALA A 96 -6.02 -2.08 -13.28
CA ALA A 96 -4.62 -2.26 -12.98
C ALA A 96 -4.32 -1.71 -11.58
N LEU A 97 -3.80 -2.57 -10.70
CA LEU A 97 -3.28 -2.19 -9.40
C LEU A 97 -1.78 -1.95 -9.53
N VAL A 98 -1.35 -0.68 -9.42
CA VAL A 98 0.05 -0.30 -9.57
C VAL A 98 0.64 0.05 -8.20
N LEU A 99 1.63 -0.73 -7.77
CA LEU A 99 2.43 -0.46 -6.58
C LEU A 99 3.69 0.32 -6.97
N ARG A 100 3.87 1.51 -6.41
CA ARG A 100 5.08 2.32 -6.52
C ARG A 100 5.70 2.50 -5.14
N VAL A 101 6.93 2.04 -4.97
CA VAL A 101 7.66 2.18 -3.71
C VAL A 101 8.68 3.30 -3.83
N TYR A 102 8.62 4.24 -2.91
CA TYR A 102 9.46 5.43 -2.86
C TYR A 102 10.34 5.45 -1.61
N ASN A 103 11.55 5.95 -1.80
CA ASN A 103 12.33 6.51 -0.71
C ASN A 103 11.99 8.01 -0.59
N VAL A 104 11.41 8.39 0.56
CA VAL A 104 10.99 9.76 0.89
C VAL A 104 11.92 10.44 1.90
N ALA A 105 13.05 9.84 2.25
CA ALA A 105 14.04 10.43 3.16
C ALA A 105 14.44 11.86 2.77
N GLY A 106 14.52 12.74 3.77
CA GLY A 106 15.09 14.08 3.63
C GLY A 106 16.59 14.02 3.31
N ALA A 107 17.14 15.10 2.74
CA ALA A 107 18.54 15.14 2.29
C ALA A 107 19.54 14.82 3.42
N GLY A 108 19.29 15.30 4.64
CA GLY A 108 20.17 15.11 5.79
C GLY A 108 20.08 13.73 6.47
N SER A 109 18.99 12.99 6.28
CA SER A 109 18.82 11.65 6.86
C SER A 109 19.00 10.53 5.84
N ARG A 110 19.01 10.84 4.54
CA ARG A 110 19.15 9.88 3.44
C ARG A 110 20.34 8.92 3.58
N TRP A 111 21.45 9.37 4.17
CA TRP A 111 22.64 8.53 4.36
C TRP A 111 22.45 7.44 5.43
N LEU A 112 21.46 7.60 6.32
CA LEU A 112 21.07 6.57 7.28
C LEU A 112 20.17 5.50 6.66
N VAL A 113 19.64 5.73 5.46
CA VAL A 113 18.78 4.74 4.79
C VAL A 113 19.54 3.44 4.52
N PRO A 114 20.76 3.42 3.92
CA PRO A 114 21.61 2.23 3.83
C PRO A 114 21.82 1.46 5.15
N LEU A 115 21.89 2.16 6.28
CA LEU A 115 22.12 1.55 7.61
C LEU A 115 20.87 0.91 8.17
N ALA A 116 19.70 1.55 8.01
CA ALA A 116 18.40 0.90 8.22
C ALA A 116 18.17 -0.24 7.20
N ASN A 117 18.79 -0.13 6.02
CA ASN A 117 18.70 -1.02 4.87
C ASN A 117 19.77 -2.13 4.80
N ARG A 118 20.37 -2.59 5.91
CA ARG A 118 20.96 -3.95 5.87
C ARG A 118 19.92 -5.01 5.41
N PHE A 119 18.64 -4.65 5.40
CA PHE A 119 17.47 -5.27 4.76
C PHE A 119 17.34 -5.19 3.22
N PHE A 120 18.21 -4.48 2.47
CA PHE A 120 18.01 -4.30 1.01
C PHE A 120 18.47 -5.47 0.15
N ILE A 121 19.24 -6.40 0.73
CA ILE A 121 19.51 -7.69 0.10
C ILE A 121 18.17 -8.43 -0.01
N GLY A 122 17.74 -8.69 -1.23
CA GLY A 122 16.43 -9.29 -1.51
C GLY A 122 15.24 -8.34 -1.35
N PHE A 123 15.42 -7.02 -1.19
CA PHE A 123 14.27 -6.09 -1.07
C PHE A 123 13.34 -6.16 -2.29
N GLN A 124 13.90 -6.25 -3.49
CA GLN A 124 13.08 -6.39 -4.71
C GLN A 124 12.29 -7.71 -4.72
N GLU A 125 12.93 -8.82 -4.37
CA GLU A 125 12.28 -10.14 -4.30
C GLU A 125 11.22 -10.19 -3.21
N GLN A 126 11.52 -9.70 -2.00
CA GLN A 126 10.56 -9.57 -0.90
C GLN A 126 9.40 -8.65 -1.26
N THR A 127 9.67 -7.51 -1.93
CA THR A 127 8.61 -6.59 -2.39
C THR A 127 7.72 -7.27 -3.43
N ARG A 128 8.30 -8.02 -4.37
CA ARG A 128 7.55 -8.79 -5.37
C ARG A 128 6.70 -9.90 -4.73
N ALA A 129 7.27 -10.67 -3.80
CA ALA A 129 6.57 -11.73 -3.09
C ALA A 129 5.39 -11.16 -2.29
N ARG A 130 5.65 -10.12 -1.48
CA ARG A 130 4.60 -9.45 -0.70
C ARG A 130 3.54 -8.81 -1.59
N PHE A 131 3.93 -8.26 -2.74
CA PHE A 131 2.98 -7.73 -3.71
C PHE A 131 2.11 -8.85 -4.31
N ALA A 132 2.68 -9.99 -4.67
CA ALA A 132 1.92 -11.14 -5.16
C ALA A 132 0.93 -11.67 -4.11
N ASP A 133 1.33 -11.71 -2.83
CA ASP A 133 0.43 -12.07 -1.73
C ASP A 133 -0.70 -11.05 -1.58
N THR A 134 -0.36 -9.75 -1.61
CA THR A 134 -1.35 -8.66 -1.58
C THR A 134 -2.37 -8.80 -2.72
N VAL A 135 -1.90 -9.08 -3.94
CA VAL A 135 -2.75 -9.25 -5.14
C VAL A 135 -3.67 -10.46 -5.00
N ARG A 136 -3.18 -11.56 -4.42
CA ARG A 136 -3.99 -12.74 -4.14
C ARG A 136 -5.12 -12.41 -3.15
N ASP A 137 -4.80 -11.69 -2.09
CA ASP A 137 -5.77 -11.28 -1.07
C ASP A 137 -6.82 -10.30 -1.64
N VAL A 138 -6.42 -9.39 -2.54
CA VAL A 138 -7.36 -8.57 -3.32
C VAL A 138 -8.33 -9.45 -4.09
N GLY A 139 -7.79 -10.38 -4.89
CA GLY A 139 -8.59 -11.23 -5.75
C GLY A 139 -9.64 -12.03 -4.97
N GLN A 140 -9.23 -12.59 -3.83
CA GLN A 140 -10.13 -13.33 -2.94
C GLN A 140 -11.26 -12.43 -2.40
N ARG A 141 -10.95 -11.22 -1.92
CA ARG A 141 -11.95 -10.30 -1.36
C ARG A 141 -12.90 -9.74 -2.40
N LEU A 142 -12.39 -9.43 -3.59
CA LEU A 142 -13.21 -8.96 -4.70
C LEU A 142 -14.01 -10.09 -5.36
N GLY A 143 -13.66 -11.35 -5.09
CA GLY A 143 -14.23 -12.51 -5.77
C GLY A 143 -13.87 -12.54 -7.26
N CYS A 144 -12.66 -12.11 -7.59
CA CYS A 144 -12.18 -12.01 -8.97
C CYS A 144 -10.82 -12.67 -9.16
N ARG A 145 -10.46 -12.88 -10.42
CA ARG A 145 -9.08 -13.23 -10.75
C ARG A 145 -8.20 -12.00 -10.60
N ALA A 146 -7.05 -12.18 -9.95
CA ALA A 146 -6.05 -11.15 -9.75
C ALA A 146 -4.66 -11.76 -9.93
N TYR A 147 -3.79 -11.10 -10.67
CA TYR A 147 -2.44 -11.63 -10.94
C TYR A 147 -1.42 -10.52 -11.21
N PRO A 148 -0.17 -10.66 -10.73
CA PRO A 148 0.92 -9.75 -11.05
C PRO A 148 1.31 -9.88 -12.54
N ARG A 149 1.80 -8.78 -13.11
CA ARG A 149 2.34 -8.67 -14.47
C ARG A 149 3.87 -8.51 -14.43
#